data_AF-A0A1H2GTU2-F1
#
_entry.id   AF-A0A1H2GTU2-F1
#
_cell.length_a   1.000
_cell.length_b   1.000
_cell.length_c   1.000
_cell.angle_alpha   90.00
_cell.angle_beta   90.00
_cell.angle_gamma   90.00
#
_symmetry.space_group_name_H-M   'P 1'
#
loop_
_entity.id
_entity.type
_entity.pdbx_description
1 polymer ?
#
loop_
_entity_poly.entity_id
_entity_poly.type
_entity_poly.pdbx_seq_one_letter_code
_entity_poly.pdbx_strand_id
1 'polypeptide(L)'
;MFGLFRKKKQENQFVAMLAFDNSTYAGMVAELFETMDPATRAHVLVAYENLVPLLSAMWSAGKKQGEEVTVEVFIPLVAEKLDAAQGDEIGSRRWSWFLFASLLGRLEKLSRDNPAIAETGAKIWCAIADDAPRLKGLLPRNVVWKPEEKEWFDLSMTDEKLTEWTINHAMPSMFAKLELVKAFAQSRALFYWPSKSRIGIIP
;
A
#
# COMPACT_ATOMS: atom_id res chain seq x y z
N MET A 1 14.97 12.35 45.41
CA MET A 1 14.64 13.02 44.12
C MET A 1 14.68 11.98 43.02
N PHE A 2 13.53 11.43 42.64
CA PHE A 2 13.44 10.46 41.55
C PHE A 2 13.45 11.21 40.22
N GLY A 3 14.54 11.04 39.47
CA GLY A 3 14.68 11.59 38.12
C GLY A 3 13.66 10.93 37.19
N LEU A 4 12.73 11.74 36.69
CA LEU A 4 11.88 11.44 35.54
C LEU A 4 12.78 11.28 34.30
N PHE A 5 13.35 10.09 34.11
CA PHE A 5 13.84 9.69 32.80
C PHE A 5 12.62 9.50 31.90
N ARG A 6 12.20 10.59 31.25
CA ARG A 6 11.35 10.55 30.06
C ARG A 6 12.13 9.69 29.06
N LYS A 7 11.74 8.41 28.90
CA LYS A 7 12.25 7.57 27.81
C LYS A 7 12.09 8.38 26.53
N LYS A 8 13.19 8.70 25.85
CA LYS A 8 13.13 9.20 24.47
C LYS A 8 12.27 8.19 23.72
N LYS A 9 11.10 8.62 23.22
CA LYS A 9 10.23 7.78 22.41
C LYS A 9 11.10 7.33 21.23
N GLN A 10 11.44 6.05 21.18
CA GLN A 10 12.22 5.49 20.09
C GLN A 10 11.43 5.80 18.82
N GLU A 11 12.05 6.52 17.90
CA GLU A 11 11.37 6.94 16.67
C GLU A 11 10.90 5.70 15.92
N ASN A 12 9.63 5.70 15.50
CA ASN A 12 9.04 4.56 14.81
C ASN A 12 9.86 4.29 13.53
N GLN A 13 10.33 3.06 13.36
CA GLN A 13 11.26 2.70 12.27
C GLN A 13 10.72 3.08 10.87
N PHE A 14 9.41 3.02 10.68
CA PHE A 14 8.76 3.36 9.41
C PHE A 14 8.73 4.88 9.15
N VAL A 15 8.73 5.68 10.22
CA VAL A 15 8.89 7.14 10.13
C VAL A 15 10.34 7.49 9.86
N ALA A 16 11.30 6.80 10.50
CA ALA A 16 12.72 7.00 10.25
C ALA A 16 13.11 6.72 8.78
N MET A 17 12.43 5.77 8.11
CA MET A 17 12.59 5.54 6.66
C MET A 17 12.29 6.78 5.80
N LEU A 18 11.54 7.77 6.30
CA LEU A 18 11.27 8.99 5.56
C LEU A 18 12.52 9.82 5.27
N ALA A 19 13.53 9.73 6.13
CA ALA A 19 14.79 10.43 6.02
C ALA A 19 15.82 9.74 5.11
N PHE A 20 15.55 8.52 4.64
CA PHE A 20 16.44 7.81 3.73
C PHE A 20 16.43 8.43 2.33
N ASP A 21 17.53 8.26 1.60
CA ASP A 21 17.54 8.55 0.18
C ASP A 21 16.58 7.60 -0.57
N ASN A 22 16.17 8.01 -1.77
CA ASN A 22 15.13 7.31 -2.54
C ASN A 22 15.49 5.85 -2.85
N SER A 23 16.76 5.54 -3.10
CA SER A 23 17.21 4.19 -3.43
C SER A 23 17.18 3.29 -2.19
N THR A 24 17.70 3.80 -1.06
CA THR A 24 17.65 3.08 0.22
C THR A 24 16.22 2.86 0.68
N TYR A 25 15.36 3.87 0.55
CA TYR A 25 13.92 3.74 0.83
C TYR A 25 13.29 2.62 0.00
N ALA A 26 13.54 2.62 -1.32
CA ALA A 26 13.00 1.59 -2.22
C ALA A 26 13.49 0.19 -1.86
N GLY A 27 14.77 0.02 -1.51
CA GLY A 27 15.35 -1.25 -1.07
C GLY A 27 14.70 -1.77 0.21
N MET A 28 14.54 -0.90 1.22
CA MET A 28 13.89 -1.26 2.49
C MET A 28 12.41 -1.65 2.31
N VAL A 29 11.68 -0.94 1.45
CA VAL A 29 10.29 -1.30 1.13
C VAL A 29 10.24 -2.65 0.38
N ALA A 30 11.17 -2.92 -0.53
CA ALA A 30 11.25 -4.20 -1.21
C ALA A 30 11.46 -5.36 -0.24
N GLU A 31 12.46 -5.25 0.66
CA GLU A 31 12.77 -6.26 1.67
C GLU A 31 11.57 -6.52 2.61
N LEU A 32 10.87 -5.46 3.00
CA LEU A 32 9.67 -5.56 3.82
C LEU A 32 8.58 -6.40 3.13
N PHE A 33 8.32 -6.19 1.84
CA PHE A 33 7.30 -6.92 1.09
C PHE A 33 7.73 -8.33 0.69
N GLU A 34 9.03 -8.56 0.49
CA GLU A 34 9.59 -9.88 0.22
C GLU A 34 9.41 -10.82 1.42
N THR A 35 9.65 -10.31 2.63
CA THR A 35 9.53 -11.06 3.89
C THR A 35 8.10 -11.10 4.43
N MET A 36 7.20 -10.28 3.91
CA MET A 36 5.79 -10.22 4.31
C MET A 36 5.06 -11.52 3.97
N ASP A 37 4.17 -11.97 4.85
CA ASP A 37 3.35 -13.13 4.56
C ASP A 37 2.30 -12.82 3.46
N PRO A 38 1.88 -13.83 2.69
CA PRO A 38 0.90 -13.68 1.63
C PRO A 38 -0.44 -13.05 2.04
N ALA A 39 -0.95 -13.33 3.25
CA ALA A 39 -2.23 -12.80 3.68
C ALA A 39 -2.13 -11.30 4.02
N THR A 40 -1.01 -10.89 4.62
CA THR A 40 -0.72 -9.47 4.82
C THR A 40 -0.58 -8.73 3.50
N ARG A 41 0.16 -9.26 2.51
CA ARG A 41 0.25 -8.63 1.17
C ARG A 41 -1.11 -8.46 0.51
N ALA A 42 -1.97 -9.47 0.59
CA ALA A 42 -3.35 -9.36 0.10
C ALA A 42 -4.12 -8.24 0.81
N HIS A 43 -4.00 -8.10 2.13
CA HIS A 43 -4.65 -6.99 2.85
C HIS A 43 -4.04 -5.61 2.57
N VAL A 44 -2.78 -5.53 2.18
CA VAL A 44 -2.19 -4.27 1.70
C VAL A 44 -2.87 -3.79 0.43
N LEU A 45 -3.29 -4.69 -0.48
CA LEU A 45 -4.08 -4.32 -1.66
C LEU A 45 -5.38 -3.60 -1.25
N VAL A 46 -6.09 -4.15 -0.26
CA VAL A 46 -7.33 -3.55 0.27
C VAL A 46 -7.06 -2.18 0.89
N ALA A 47 -6.01 -2.08 1.70
CA ALA A 47 -5.61 -0.81 2.30
C ALA A 47 -5.24 0.23 1.23
N TYR A 48 -4.56 -0.18 0.17
CA TYR A 48 -4.09 0.68 -0.89
C TYR A 48 -5.21 1.21 -1.78
N GLU A 49 -6.22 0.41 -2.13
CA GLU A 49 -7.43 0.89 -2.83
C GLU A 49 -8.20 1.91 -1.97
N ASN A 50 -8.27 1.68 -0.65
CA ASN A 50 -8.94 2.59 0.27
C ASN A 50 -8.08 3.80 0.69
N LEU A 51 -6.78 3.80 0.40
CA LEU A 51 -5.87 4.90 0.72
C LEU A 51 -6.12 6.13 -0.15
N VAL A 52 -6.37 5.91 -1.45
CA VAL A 52 -6.59 6.99 -2.42
C VAL A 52 -7.76 7.92 -2.05
N PRO A 53 -8.98 7.42 -1.77
CA PRO A 53 -10.08 8.29 -1.34
C PRO A 53 -9.79 8.97 0.00
N LEU A 54 -9.07 8.32 0.91
CA LEU A 54 -8.69 8.88 2.20
C LEU A 54 -7.71 10.07 2.02
N LEU A 55 -6.64 9.89 1.25
CA LEU A 55 -5.68 10.95 0.94
C LEU A 55 -6.35 12.10 0.17
N SER A 56 -7.28 11.78 -0.74
CA SER A 56 -8.05 12.79 -1.48
C SER A 56 -8.93 13.64 -0.55
N ALA A 57 -9.58 13.02 0.44
CA ALA A 57 -10.36 13.72 1.45
C ALA A 57 -9.48 14.59 2.34
N MET A 58 -8.33 14.07 2.79
CA MET A 58 -7.36 14.82 3.58
C MET A 58 -6.80 16.01 2.81
N TRP A 59 -6.41 15.82 1.55
CA TRP A 59 -5.95 16.88 0.67
C TRP A 59 -7.00 17.96 0.46
N SER A 60 -8.25 17.57 0.25
CA SER A 60 -9.37 18.50 0.11
C SER A 60 -9.61 19.33 1.37
N ALA A 61 -9.41 18.75 2.55
CA ALA A 61 -9.51 19.45 3.83
C ALA A 61 -8.30 20.37 4.08
N GLY A 62 -7.08 19.87 3.89
CA GLY A 62 -5.83 20.63 4.06
C GLY A 62 -5.74 21.81 3.11
N LYS A 63 -6.17 21.65 1.85
CA LYS A 63 -6.23 22.75 0.88
C LYS A 63 -7.14 23.91 1.34
N LYS A 64 -8.22 23.62 2.06
CA LYS A 64 -9.08 24.68 2.66
C LYS A 64 -8.40 25.43 3.80
N GLN A 65 -7.39 24.82 4.41
CA GLN A 65 -6.62 25.36 5.53
C GLN A 65 -5.25 25.93 5.08
N GLY A 66 -4.91 25.80 3.79
CA GLY A 66 -3.62 26.23 3.24
C GLY A 66 -2.47 25.25 3.50
N GLU A 67 -2.78 24.00 3.84
CA GLU A 67 -1.79 22.95 4.13
C GLU A 67 -1.50 22.11 2.88
N GLU A 68 -0.23 21.74 2.71
CA GLU A 68 0.19 20.77 1.71
C GLU A 68 0.06 19.35 2.28
N VAL A 69 -0.84 18.55 1.69
CA VAL A 69 -1.06 17.16 2.11
C VAL A 69 -0.45 16.23 1.08
N THR A 70 0.51 15.44 1.53
CA THR A 70 1.15 14.38 0.73
C THR A 70 1.13 13.06 1.49
N VAL A 71 1.39 11.95 0.79
CA VAL A 71 1.54 10.64 1.43
C VAL A 71 2.65 10.61 2.51
N GLU A 72 3.71 11.42 2.37
CA GLU A 72 4.78 11.53 3.37
C GLU A 72 4.30 12.16 4.68
N VAL A 73 3.34 13.09 4.64
CA VAL A 73 2.70 13.66 5.83
C VAL A 73 1.74 12.65 6.47
N PHE A 74 1.18 11.75 5.67
CA PHE A 74 0.26 10.73 6.16
C PHE A 74 0.96 9.59 6.92
N ILE A 75 2.17 9.19 6.52
CA ILE A 75 2.92 8.07 7.13
C ILE A 75 3.12 8.27 8.66
N PRO A 76 3.59 9.44 9.16
CA PRO A 76 3.67 9.69 10.59
C PRO A 76 2.34 9.60 11.32
N LEU A 77 1.26 10.11 10.72
CA LEU A 77 -0.09 10.05 11.31
C LEU A 77 -0.56 8.61 11.48
N VAL A 78 -0.33 7.76 10.47
CA VAL A 78 -0.66 6.34 10.56
C VAL A 78 0.20 5.63 11.61
N ALA A 79 1.49 5.96 11.69
CA ALA A 79 2.39 5.40 12.70
C ALA A 79 1.94 5.76 14.13
N GLU A 80 1.50 7.00 14.35
CA GLU A 80 0.92 7.42 15.64
C GLU A 80 -0.38 6.68 15.97
N LYS A 81 -1.25 6.47 14.98
CA LYS A 81 -2.48 5.68 15.16
C LYS A 81 -2.18 4.21 15.47
N LEU A 82 -1.14 3.65 14.86
CA LEU A 82 -0.67 2.30 15.13
C LEU A 82 -0.13 2.18 16.56
N ASP A 83 0.71 3.11 17.01
CA ASP A 83 1.19 3.18 18.40
C ASP A 83 0.01 3.27 19.39
N ALA A 84 -0.99 4.11 19.08
CA ALA A 84 -2.16 4.31 19.93
C ALA A 84 -3.11 3.10 19.96
N ALA A 85 -3.06 2.24 18.95
CA ALA A 85 -3.84 1.00 18.88
C ALA A 85 -3.16 -0.18 19.59
N GLN A 86 -2.03 0.04 20.28
CA GLN A 86 -1.34 -1.00 21.00
C GLN A 86 -2.27 -1.65 22.05
N GLY A 87 -2.49 -2.97 21.91
CA GLY A 87 -3.43 -3.73 22.74
C GLY A 87 -4.82 -3.92 22.12
N ASP A 88 -5.15 -3.20 21.05
CA ASP A 88 -6.29 -3.47 20.17
C ASP A 88 -5.79 -4.19 18.91
N GLU A 89 -6.10 -5.49 18.80
CA GLU A 89 -5.68 -6.31 17.67
C GLU A 89 -6.28 -5.84 16.34
N ILE A 90 -7.54 -5.38 16.34
CA ILE A 90 -8.23 -4.94 15.13
C ILE A 90 -7.60 -3.64 14.64
N GLY A 91 -7.45 -2.66 15.54
CA GLY A 91 -6.79 -1.39 15.26
C GLY A 91 -5.35 -1.59 14.80
N SER A 92 -4.59 -2.45 15.48
CA SER A 92 -3.19 -2.73 15.14
C SER A 92 -3.03 -3.30 13.73
N ARG A 93 -3.86 -4.29 13.35
CA ARG A 93 -3.85 -4.84 11.98
C ARG A 93 -4.22 -3.79 10.95
N ARG A 94 -5.29 -3.03 11.19
CA ARG A 94 -5.77 -1.98 10.28
C ARG A 94 -4.67 -0.96 9.97
N TRP A 95 -4.10 -0.37 11.02
CA TRP A 95 -3.11 0.69 10.85
C TRP A 95 -1.79 0.17 10.29
N SER A 96 -1.42 -1.08 10.56
CA SER A 96 -0.28 -1.73 9.92
C SER A 96 -0.47 -1.84 8.40
N TRP A 97 -1.65 -2.29 7.94
CA TRP A 97 -1.91 -2.40 6.50
C TRP A 97 -1.97 -1.04 5.80
N PHE A 98 -2.58 -0.02 6.44
CA PHE A 98 -2.52 1.34 5.92
C PHE A 98 -1.10 1.92 5.90
N LEU A 99 -0.26 1.57 6.88
CA LEU A 99 1.13 2.00 6.90
C LEU A 99 1.89 1.42 5.70
N PHE A 100 1.78 0.11 5.47
CA PHE A 100 2.40 -0.54 4.31
C PHE A 100 1.88 0.00 2.97
N ALA A 101 0.57 0.22 2.86
CA ALA A 101 -0.02 0.87 1.68
C ALA A 101 0.52 2.29 1.46
N SER A 102 0.74 3.05 2.53
CA SER A 102 1.29 4.41 2.46
C SER A 102 2.77 4.39 2.04
N LEU A 103 3.54 3.42 2.52
CA LEU A 103 4.92 3.22 2.06
C LEU A 103 4.97 2.89 0.56
N LEU A 104 4.07 2.01 0.11
CA LEU A 104 3.92 1.68 -1.32
C LEU A 104 3.47 2.91 -2.14
N GLY A 105 2.61 3.76 -1.59
CA GLY A 105 2.19 5.01 -2.21
C GLY A 105 3.31 6.03 -2.35
N ARG A 106 4.19 6.15 -1.36
CA ARG A 106 5.41 6.96 -1.50
C ARG A 106 6.34 6.36 -2.56
N LEU A 107 6.50 5.03 -2.58
CA LEU A 107 7.31 4.36 -3.60
C LEU A 107 6.80 4.69 -5.02
N GLU A 108 5.49 4.64 -5.25
CA GLU A 108 4.85 5.05 -6.51
C GLU A 108 5.20 6.49 -6.90
N LYS A 109 5.13 7.43 -5.95
CA LYS A 109 5.50 8.82 -6.20
C LYS A 109 6.97 8.94 -6.63
N LEU A 110 7.88 8.26 -5.95
CA LEU A 110 9.32 8.27 -6.27
C LEU A 110 9.63 7.61 -7.62
N SER A 111 8.82 6.65 -8.05
CA SER A 111 9.00 5.94 -9.32
C SER A 111 8.71 6.80 -10.55
N ARG A 112 8.06 7.97 -10.42
CA ARG A 112 7.69 8.81 -11.57
C ARG A 112 8.90 9.26 -12.37
N ASP A 113 9.98 9.55 -11.67
CA ASP A 113 11.21 10.10 -12.24
C ASP A 113 12.41 9.15 -12.11
N ASN A 114 12.20 7.92 -11.61
CA ASN A 114 13.27 6.96 -11.37
C ASN A 114 12.89 5.54 -11.86
N PRO A 115 13.39 5.12 -13.04
CA PRO A 115 13.09 3.80 -13.62
C PRO A 115 13.50 2.62 -12.73
N ALA A 116 14.62 2.71 -12.01
CA ALA A 116 15.08 1.62 -11.15
C ALA A 116 14.13 1.42 -9.96
N ILE A 117 13.63 2.50 -9.37
CA ILE A 117 12.61 2.44 -8.32
C ILE A 117 11.28 1.93 -8.90
N ALA A 118 10.96 2.30 -10.15
CA ALA A 118 9.76 1.80 -10.82
C ALA A 118 9.76 0.27 -11.00
N GLU A 119 10.90 -0.31 -11.36
CA GLU A 119 11.06 -1.77 -11.43
C GLU A 119 10.86 -2.43 -10.06
N THR A 120 11.41 -1.85 -8.99
CA THR A 120 11.19 -2.33 -7.62
C THR A 120 9.72 -2.31 -7.24
N GLY A 121 9.03 -1.19 -7.48
CA GLY A 121 7.59 -1.09 -7.23
C GLY A 121 6.78 -2.12 -8.01
N ALA A 122 7.11 -2.34 -9.29
CA ALA A 122 6.42 -3.33 -10.11
C ALA A 122 6.64 -4.78 -9.63
N LYS A 123 7.82 -5.13 -9.13
CA LYS A 123 8.07 -6.46 -8.53
C LYS A 123 7.20 -6.68 -7.29
N ILE A 124 7.11 -5.69 -6.41
CA ILE A 124 6.24 -5.73 -5.24
C ILE A 124 4.78 -5.92 -5.66
N TRP A 125 4.34 -5.16 -6.66
CA TRP A 125 2.98 -5.26 -7.19
C TRP A 125 2.66 -6.60 -7.85
N CYS A 126 3.61 -7.22 -8.54
CA CYS A 126 3.45 -8.59 -9.03
C CYS A 126 3.23 -9.58 -7.88
N ALA A 127 3.97 -9.45 -6.76
CA ALA A 127 3.76 -10.29 -5.58
C ALA A 127 2.39 -10.05 -4.93
N ILE A 128 1.95 -8.78 -4.83
CA ILE A 128 0.60 -8.44 -4.36
C ILE A 128 -0.47 -9.04 -5.26
N ALA A 129 -0.31 -8.96 -6.58
CA ALA A 129 -1.25 -9.53 -7.55
C ALA A 129 -1.33 -11.05 -7.43
N ASP A 130 -0.20 -11.73 -7.23
CA ASP A 130 -0.15 -13.19 -7.03
C ASP A 130 -0.91 -13.63 -5.77
N ASP A 131 -0.92 -12.79 -4.73
CA ASP A 131 -1.61 -13.07 -3.47
C ASP A 131 -3.04 -12.53 -3.38
N ALA A 132 -3.46 -11.67 -4.31
CA ALA A 132 -4.80 -11.09 -4.35
C ALA A 132 -5.95 -12.12 -4.27
N PRO A 133 -5.86 -13.32 -4.91
CA PRO A 133 -6.92 -14.33 -4.81
C PRO A 133 -7.25 -14.78 -3.38
N ARG A 134 -6.29 -14.65 -2.44
CA ARG A 134 -6.51 -14.97 -1.02
C ARG A 134 -7.61 -14.13 -0.39
N LEU A 135 -7.91 -12.95 -0.93
CA LEU A 135 -9.00 -12.09 -0.46
C LEU A 135 -10.36 -12.79 -0.45
N LYS A 136 -10.58 -13.78 -1.32
CA LYS A 136 -11.81 -14.58 -1.34
C LYS A 136 -12.04 -15.32 -0.03
N GLY A 137 -10.98 -15.81 0.61
CA GLY A 137 -11.05 -16.42 1.94
C GLY A 137 -10.95 -15.41 3.07
N LEU A 138 -10.18 -14.33 2.88
CA LEU A 138 -9.87 -13.38 3.94
C LEU A 138 -11.01 -12.39 4.21
N LEU A 139 -11.65 -11.82 3.19
CA LEU A 139 -12.57 -10.67 3.34
C LEU A 139 -13.98 -10.99 3.86
N PRO A 140 -14.66 -12.10 3.50
CA PRO A 140 -16.06 -12.30 3.83
C PRO A 140 -16.35 -12.25 5.34
N ARG A 141 -15.42 -12.73 6.17
CA ARG A 141 -15.54 -12.76 7.63
C ARG A 141 -14.59 -11.79 8.34
N ASN A 142 -13.89 -10.94 7.58
CA ASN A 142 -12.97 -9.97 8.17
C ASN A 142 -13.75 -8.87 8.91
N VAL A 143 -13.39 -8.62 10.17
CA VAL A 143 -13.99 -7.59 11.03
C VAL A 143 -13.21 -6.27 11.06
N VAL A 144 -12.02 -6.24 10.44
CA VAL A 144 -11.15 -5.06 10.38
C VAL A 144 -11.61 -4.08 9.30
N TRP A 145 -12.06 -4.61 8.17
CA TRP A 145 -12.58 -3.87 7.04
C TRP A 145 -14.08 -3.69 7.13
N LYS A 146 -14.55 -2.46 6.91
CA LYS A 146 -15.98 -2.16 6.78
C LYS A 146 -16.53 -2.74 5.47
N PRO A 147 -17.85 -2.98 5.36
CA PRO A 147 -18.45 -3.50 4.12
C PRO A 147 -18.08 -2.67 2.89
N GLU A 148 -18.14 -1.34 2.99
CA GLU A 148 -17.88 -0.41 1.88
C GLU A 148 -16.43 -0.47 1.40
N GLU A 149 -15.49 -0.78 2.30
CA GLU A 149 -14.07 -0.91 1.99
C GLU A 149 -13.75 -2.19 1.21
N LYS A 150 -14.68 -3.16 1.18
CA LYS A 150 -14.57 -4.44 0.48
C LYS A 150 -15.21 -4.40 -0.91
N GLU A 151 -16.05 -3.41 -1.20
CA GLU A 151 -16.87 -3.35 -2.43
C GLU A 151 -16.04 -3.28 -3.72
N TRP A 152 -14.78 -2.87 -3.62
CA TRP A 152 -13.83 -2.87 -4.74
C TRP A 152 -13.53 -4.27 -5.29
N PHE A 153 -13.76 -5.32 -4.50
CA PHE A 153 -13.34 -6.68 -4.81
C PHE A 153 -14.54 -7.58 -5.10
N ASP A 154 -14.70 -8.00 -6.35
CA ASP A 154 -15.65 -9.05 -6.72
C ASP A 154 -15.07 -10.43 -6.36
N LEU A 155 -15.40 -10.91 -5.17
CA LEU A 155 -14.91 -12.19 -4.64
C LEU A 155 -15.55 -13.42 -5.30
N SER A 156 -16.54 -13.23 -6.18
CA SER A 156 -17.13 -14.33 -6.95
C SER A 156 -16.30 -14.72 -8.17
N MET A 157 -15.35 -13.86 -8.58
CA MET A 157 -14.47 -14.10 -9.70
C MET A 157 -13.52 -15.28 -9.46
N THR A 158 -12.98 -15.83 -10.56
CA THR A 158 -11.88 -16.81 -10.46
C THR A 158 -10.61 -16.14 -9.95
N ASP A 159 -9.66 -16.95 -9.48
CA ASP A 159 -8.42 -16.46 -8.93
C ASP A 159 -7.61 -15.71 -10.00
N GLU A 160 -7.58 -16.25 -11.22
CA GLU A 160 -6.95 -15.61 -12.39
C GLU A 160 -7.57 -14.24 -12.69
N LYS A 161 -8.89 -14.12 -12.57
CA LYS A 161 -9.59 -12.86 -12.81
C LYS A 161 -9.31 -11.81 -11.75
N LEU A 162 -9.12 -12.20 -10.49
CA LEU A 162 -8.66 -11.26 -9.45
C LEU A 162 -7.22 -10.81 -9.68
N THR A 163 -6.34 -11.71 -10.11
CA THR A 163 -4.97 -11.36 -10.48
C THR A 163 -4.96 -10.42 -11.69
N GLU A 164 -5.73 -10.72 -12.74
CA GLU A 164 -5.93 -9.84 -13.90
C GLU A 164 -6.44 -8.46 -13.49
N TRP A 165 -7.47 -8.41 -12.62
CA TRP A 165 -8.00 -7.15 -12.15
C TRP A 165 -6.93 -6.35 -11.41
N THR A 166 -6.12 -7.02 -10.58
CA THR A 166 -5.06 -6.36 -9.80
C THR A 166 -4.01 -5.73 -10.72
N ILE A 167 -3.52 -6.46 -11.73
CA ILE A 167 -2.48 -5.93 -12.63
C ILE A 167 -3.02 -4.88 -13.62
N ASN A 168 -4.29 -4.99 -14.03
CA ASN A 168 -4.85 -4.14 -15.08
C ASN A 168 -5.53 -2.88 -14.54
N HIS A 169 -6.07 -2.93 -13.32
CA HIS A 169 -6.90 -1.86 -12.75
C HIS A 169 -6.35 -1.28 -11.44
N ALA A 170 -5.91 -2.13 -10.50
CA ALA A 170 -5.43 -1.67 -9.20
C ALA A 170 -3.98 -1.15 -9.24
N MET A 171 -3.11 -1.85 -9.96
CA MET A 171 -1.70 -1.51 -10.08
C MET A 171 -1.52 -0.13 -10.74
N PRO A 172 -0.67 0.75 -10.17
CA PRO A 172 -0.30 2.02 -10.80
C PRO A 172 0.18 1.84 -12.23
N SER A 173 -0.35 2.65 -13.14
CA SER A 173 -0.11 2.49 -14.60
C SER A 173 1.37 2.54 -14.99
N MET A 174 2.19 3.26 -14.23
CA MET A 174 3.64 3.33 -14.43
C MET A 174 4.35 2.01 -14.15
N PHE A 175 3.85 1.20 -13.21
CA PHE A 175 4.34 -0.14 -12.94
C PHE A 175 3.74 -1.12 -13.94
N ALA A 176 2.43 -1.02 -14.15
CA ALA A 176 1.68 -1.97 -14.96
C ALA A 176 2.20 -2.05 -16.40
N LYS A 177 2.79 -0.97 -16.94
CA LYS A 177 3.36 -0.89 -18.30
C LYS A 177 4.79 -1.43 -18.42
N LEU A 178 5.45 -1.81 -17.33
CA LEU A 178 6.80 -2.37 -17.40
C LEU A 178 6.78 -3.78 -17.98
N GLU A 179 7.79 -4.12 -18.78
CA GLU A 179 7.89 -5.42 -19.45
C GLU A 179 7.89 -6.59 -18.46
N LEU A 180 8.41 -6.41 -17.24
CA LEU A 180 8.36 -7.45 -16.20
C LEU A 180 6.93 -7.82 -15.79
N VAL A 181 5.99 -6.86 -15.78
CA VAL A 181 4.59 -7.12 -15.43
C VAL A 181 3.89 -7.86 -16.57
N LYS A 182 4.20 -7.47 -17.81
CA LYS A 182 3.73 -8.19 -19.00
C LYS A 182 4.24 -9.64 -19.01
N ALA A 183 5.52 -9.85 -18.70
CA ALA A 183 6.11 -11.19 -18.59
C ALA A 183 5.44 -12.01 -17.46
N PHE A 184 5.16 -11.38 -16.32
CA PHE A 184 4.40 -12.00 -15.22
C PHE A 184 2.99 -12.43 -15.65
N ALA A 185 2.28 -11.58 -16.41
CA ALA A 185 0.94 -11.90 -16.92
C ALA A 185 0.99 -13.06 -17.94
N GLN A 186 1.96 -13.03 -18.85
CA GLN A 186 2.17 -14.10 -19.85
C GLN A 186 2.51 -15.44 -19.21
N SER A 187 3.36 -15.45 -18.18
CA SER A 187 3.75 -16.69 -17.49
C SER A 187 2.59 -17.37 -16.76
N ARG A 188 1.48 -16.64 -16.55
CA ARG A 188 0.25 -17.11 -15.88
C ARG A 188 -0.94 -17.19 -16.84
N ALA A 189 -0.72 -17.01 -18.15
CA ALA A 189 -1.76 -16.97 -19.18
C ALA A 189 -2.90 -15.97 -18.88
N LEU A 190 -2.57 -14.83 -18.27
CA LEU A 190 -3.53 -13.79 -17.88
C LEU A 190 -3.76 -12.80 -19.02
N PHE A 191 -4.98 -12.28 -19.10
CA PHE A 191 -5.25 -11.13 -19.96
C PHE A 191 -4.50 -9.89 -19.46
N TYR A 192 -3.70 -9.27 -20.34
CA TYR A 192 -2.90 -8.09 -20.02
C TYR A 192 -3.33 -6.90 -20.88
N TRP A 193 -3.97 -5.95 -20.21
CA TRP A 193 -4.45 -4.69 -20.77
C TRP A 193 -4.41 -3.62 -19.68
N PRO A 194 -3.21 -3.11 -19.33
CA PRO A 194 -3.07 -2.17 -18.25
C PRO A 194 -3.82 -0.87 -18.57
N SER A 195 -4.61 -0.38 -17.62
CA SER A 195 -5.33 0.87 -17.81
C SER A 195 -4.38 2.03 -18.10
N LYS A 196 -4.78 2.91 -19.02
CA LYS A 196 -4.00 4.13 -19.33
C LYS A 196 -3.99 5.10 -18.15
N SER A 197 -5.01 5.04 -17.30
CA SER A 197 -5.21 5.87 -16.12
C SER A 197 -5.86 5.05 -15.01
N ARG A 198 -5.42 5.22 -13.76
CA ARG A 198 -6.13 4.70 -12.59
C ARG A 198 -7.12 5.76 -12.08
N ILE A 199 -8.22 5.31 -11.48
CA ILE A 199 -9.10 6.23 -10.74
C ILE A 199 -8.34 6.68 -9.50
N GLY A 200 -7.85 7.92 -9.55
CA GLY A 200 -7.04 8.51 -8.49
C GLY A 200 -5.56 8.17 -8.58
N ILE A 201 -4.74 9.13 -8.15
CA ILE A 201 -3.29 9.06 -8.07
C ILE A 201 -2.95 9.44 -6.63
N ILE A 202 -2.02 8.73 -6.00
CA ILE A 202 -1.56 9.12 -4.67
C ILE A 202 -0.83 10.48 -4.78
N PRO A 203 -1.33 11.54 -4.10
CA PRO A 203 -0.74 12.87 -4.14
C PRO A 203 0.59 12.97 -3.37
#